data_AF-A0A9C8DDS0-F1
#
_entry.id   AF-A0A9C8DDS0-F1
#
_cell.length_a   1.000
_cell.length_b   1.000
_cell.length_c   1.000
_cell.angle_alpha   90.00
_cell.angle_beta   90.00
_cell.angle_gamma   90.00
#
_symmetry.space_group_name_H-M   'P 1'
#
loop_
_entity.id
_entity.type
_entity.pdbx_description
1 polymer ?
#
loop_
_entity_poly.entity_id
_entity_poly.type
_entity_poly.pdbx_seq_one_letter_code
_entity_poly.pdbx_strand_id
1 'polypeptide(L)'
;MFNNSGVNGSWRKYVGKKNLIVGFEDRYPRPLAGTHLVVLRDPYNWLASRYEPSRLRKLRKTGYEPPEDGPFLRSMLGWLNTWKTIAKLHPNDFPPTYGNSRARVVLYNSWFLDEAYRRELAGWLGREFTDAGLNDINKQYGSSFDRHSYQGRAQEMKTLERYKTVVTKPIFEKIFADDEAAEIASELFGAAFIANIFEEFRSAENVKAREAAR
;
A
#
# COMPACT_ATOMS: atom_id res chain seq x y z
N MET A 1 -41.65 33.73 3.57
CA MET A 1 -41.42 33.66 5.03
C MET A 1 -40.36 32.60 5.33
N PHE A 2 -39.98 32.43 6.59
CA PHE A 2 -38.91 31.55 7.10
C PHE A 2 -39.19 30.04 6.84
N ASN A 3 -38.19 29.16 6.63
CA ASN A 3 -37.34 28.43 7.62
C ASN A 3 -38.18 27.54 8.57
N ASN A 4 -37.82 26.32 9.03
CA ASN A 4 -36.67 25.39 8.88
C ASN A 4 -37.23 23.95 9.20
N SER A 5 -36.57 22.79 9.26
CA SER A 5 -35.18 22.27 9.10
C SER A 5 -35.27 20.73 8.95
N GLY A 6 -34.27 20.03 8.37
CA GLY A 6 -34.35 18.56 8.25
C GLY A 6 -33.09 17.74 7.89
N VAL A 7 -31.87 18.29 8.04
CA VAL A 7 -30.64 17.59 7.62
C VAL A 7 -30.19 16.56 8.68
N ASN A 8 -30.53 15.28 8.47
CA ASN A 8 -30.14 14.19 9.38
C ASN A 8 -28.74 13.62 9.06
N GLY A 9 -27.74 14.50 8.94
CA GLY A 9 -26.34 14.15 8.71
C GLY A 9 -25.57 14.03 10.02
N SER A 10 -25.10 12.82 10.37
CA SER A 10 -24.39 12.61 11.64
C SER A 10 -22.97 13.19 11.61
N TRP A 11 -22.76 14.33 12.26
CA TRP A 11 -21.44 14.96 12.39
C TRP A 11 -20.47 14.09 13.20
N ARG A 12 -19.46 13.49 12.55
CA ARG A 12 -18.28 12.92 13.22
C ARG A 12 -17.05 13.79 12.96
N LYS A 13 -16.68 14.56 13.98
CA LYS A 13 -15.49 15.44 14.02
C LYS A 13 -14.21 14.62 13.92
N TYR A 14 -13.52 14.67 12.77
CA TYR A 14 -12.17 14.14 12.63
C TYR A 14 -11.16 15.26 12.30
N VAL A 15 -10.14 15.36 13.14
CA VAL A 15 -9.03 16.30 12.99
C VAL A 15 -7.78 15.50 12.58
N GLY A 16 -7.25 15.77 11.40
CA GLY A 16 -6.03 15.15 10.88
C GLY A 16 -5.58 15.87 9.61
N LYS A 17 -4.50 16.64 9.68
CA LYS A 17 -4.03 17.49 8.57
C LYS A 17 -2.94 16.77 7.77
N LYS A 18 -2.96 16.95 6.45
CA LYS A 18 -1.85 16.73 5.51
C LYS A 18 -1.17 15.34 5.56
N ASN A 19 -1.75 14.39 4.82
CA ASN A 19 -1.09 13.66 3.72
C ASN A 19 -2.03 12.54 3.26
N LEU A 20 -2.77 12.78 2.17
CA LEU A 20 -3.83 11.89 1.72
C LEU A 20 -3.30 10.87 0.71
N ILE A 21 -3.15 9.62 1.14
CA ILE A 21 -3.16 8.50 0.20
C ILE A 21 -4.61 8.38 -0.27
N VAL A 22 -4.86 8.81 -1.51
CA VAL A 22 -6.22 8.91 -2.06
C VAL A 22 -6.72 7.50 -2.42
N GLY A 23 -7.62 6.95 -1.61
CA GLY A 23 -8.49 5.88 -2.07
C GLY A 23 -9.56 6.46 -3.00
N PHE A 24 -9.83 5.79 -4.13
CA PHE A 24 -10.91 6.16 -5.05
C PHE A 24 -12.28 5.84 -4.43
N GLU A 25 -12.87 6.82 -3.75
CA GLU A 25 -14.27 6.85 -3.31
C GLU A 25 -14.74 8.32 -3.20
N ASP A 26 -16.03 8.59 -3.44
CA ASP A 26 -16.66 9.93 -3.55
C ASP A 26 -16.76 10.74 -2.23
N ARG A 27 -15.83 10.55 -1.30
CA ARG A 27 -15.90 11.07 0.09
C ARG A 27 -15.09 12.35 0.35
N TYR A 28 -14.73 13.10 -0.70
CA TYR A 28 -14.11 14.42 -0.59
C TYR A 28 -14.80 15.48 -1.46
N PRO A 29 -15.10 16.68 -0.92
CA PRO A 29 -15.78 17.73 -1.66
C PRO A 29 -14.82 18.42 -2.64
N ARG A 30 -15.06 18.23 -3.96
CA ARG A 30 -14.37 18.81 -5.13
C ARG A 30 -12.82 18.81 -5.05
N PRO A 31 -12.11 18.01 -5.88
CA PRO A 31 -10.65 18.02 -5.87
C PRO A 31 -10.10 19.44 -6.12
N LEU A 32 -9.22 19.87 -5.22
CA LEU A 32 -8.53 21.15 -5.32
C LEU A 32 -7.52 21.09 -6.47
N ALA A 33 -7.48 22.14 -7.31
CA ALA A 33 -6.48 22.28 -8.36
C ALA A 33 -5.05 22.16 -7.77
N GLY A 34 -4.24 21.24 -8.27
CA GLY A 34 -2.95 20.94 -7.63
C GLY A 34 -2.11 19.86 -8.30
N THR A 35 -1.09 19.42 -7.57
CA THR A 35 -0.20 18.32 -7.97
C THR A 35 -0.46 17.13 -7.05
N HIS A 36 -0.86 16.01 -7.64
CA HIS A 36 -1.23 14.79 -6.91
C HIS A 36 -0.20 13.68 -7.15
N LEU A 37 0.12 12.93 -6.09
CA LEU A 37 0.96 11.74 -6.15
C LEU A 37 0.16 10.53 -5.68
N VAL A 38 0.08 9.49 -6.51
CA VAL A 38 -0.54 8.21 -6.14
C VAL A 38 0.57 7.21 -5.88
N VAL A 39 0.86 6.98 -4.59
CA VAL A 39 1.93 6.07 -4.17
C VAL A 39 1.44 4.62 -4.29
N LEU A 40 1.91 3.94 -5.34
CA LEU A 40 1.68 2.52 -5.57
C LEU A 40 2.89 1.72 -5.06
N ARG A 41 2.65 0.50 -4.61
CA ARG A 41 3.67 -0.39 -4.06
C ARG A 41 3.40 -1.82 -4.51
N ASP A 42 4.43 -2.68 -4.59
CA ASP A 42 4.24 -4.10 -4.89
C ASP A 42 3.12 -4.73 -4.03
N PRO A 43 2.23 -5.56 -4.60
CA PRO A 43 0.98 -5.93 -3.94
C PRO A 43 1.26 -6.85 -2.74
N TYR A 44 2.26 -7.73 -2.85
CA TYR A 44 2.62 -8.73 -1.84
C TYR A 44 3.05 -8.08 -0.52
N ASN A 45 3.96 -7.11 -0.54
CA ASN A 45 4.35 -6.38 0.67
C ASN A 45 3.28 -5.38 1.14
N TRP A 46 2.52 -4.78 0.22
CA TRP A 46 1.46 -3.82 0.54
C TRP A 46 0.26 -4.49 1.23
N LEU A 47 -0.04 -5.74 0.86
CA LEU A 47 -1.01 -6.64 1.52
C LEU A 47 -0.43 -7.27 2.78
N ALA A 48 0.83 -7.71 2.82
CA ALA A 48 1.48 -8.17 4.06
C ALA A 48 1.45 -7.08 5.15
N SER A 49 1.68 -5.82 4.76
CA SER A 49 1.55 -4.66 5.65
C SER A 49 0.10 -4.34 6.07
N ARG A 50 -0.91 -4.97 5.46
CA ARG A 50 -2.34 -4.93 5.85
C ARG A 50 -2.80 -6.19 6.61
N TYR A 51 -2.01 -7.26 6.53
CA TYR A 51 -2.20 -8.49 7.31
C TYR A 51 -1.67 -8.38 8.74
N GLU A 52 -0.63 -7.55 8.96
CA GLU A 52 0.02 -7.33 10.26
C GLU A 52 -0.23 -5.95 10.92
N PRO A 53 -1.46 -5.37 10.92
CA PRO A 53 -1.73 -4.19 11.72
C PRO A 53 -1.69 -4.55 13.21
N SER A 54 -1.34 -3.56 14.04
CA SER A 54 -1.14 -3.74 15.49
C SER A 54 -2.33 -4.32 16.27
N ARG A 55 -3.53 -4.37 15.68
CA ARG A 55 -4.71 -5.08 16.21
C ARG A 55 -4.64 -6.59 15.94
N LEU A 56 -4.35 -7.02 14.70
CA LEU A 56 -4.14 -8.44 14.39
C LEU A 56 -2.90 -8.98 15.13
N ARG A 57 -1.81 -8.20 15.20
CA ARG A 57 -0.62 -8.56 15.99
C ARG A 57 -0.88 -8.75 17.51
N LYS A 58 -2.00 -8.23 18.05
CA LYS A 58 -2.47 -8.54 19.41
C LYS A 58 -3.29 -9.82 19.47
N LEU A 59 -4.13 -10.08 18.47
CA LEU A 59 -4.94 -11.31 18.38
C LEU A 59 -4.08 -12.54 18.07
N ARG A 60 -3.05 -12.43 17.21
CA ARG A 60 -2.09 -13.51 16.96
C ARG A 60 -1.32 -13.95 18.22
N LYS A 61 -1.18 -13.09 19.24
CA LYS A 61 -0.65 -13.47 20.57
C LYS A 61 -1.58 -14.38 21.39
N THR A 62 -2.85 -14.50 21.03
CA THR A 62 -3.82 -15.43 21.64
C THR A 62 -4.08 -16.64 20.73
N GLY A 63 -3.18 -16.94 19.80
CA GLY A 63 -3.33 -18.04 18.83
C GLY A 63 -4.35 -17.80 17.73
N TYR A 64 -4.99 -16.64 17.65
CA TYR A 64 -5.93 -16.33 16.56
C TYR A 64 -5.17 -16.12 15.25
N GLU A 65 -5.40 -16.99 14.28
CA GLU A 65 -5.06 -16.77 12.88
C GLU A 65 -6.37 -16.44 12.11
N PRO A 66 -6.39 -15.46 11.19
CA PRO A 66 -7.54 -15.21 10.34
C PRO A 66 -7.97 -16.46 9.55
N PRO A 67 -9.28 -16.71 9.38
CA PRO A 67 -9.76 -17.82 8.58
C PRO A 67 -9.38 -17.65 7.11
N GLU A 68 -9.28 -18.79 6.41
CA GLU A 68 -8.87 -18.87 5.01
C GLU A 68 -9.95 -18.38 4.02
N ASP A 69 -11.12 -18.00 4.55
CA ASP A 69 -12.32 -17.61 3.82
C ASP A 69 -12.99 -16.35 4.45
N GLY A 70 -14.31 -16.21 4.30
CA GLY A 70 -15.07 -15.22 5.07
C GLY A 70 -14.77 -13.75 4.74
N PRO A 71 -15.14 -12.81 5.63
CA PRO A 71 -15.06 -11.37 5.36
C PRO A 71 -13.63 -10.84 5.20
N PHE A 72 -12.63 -11.49 5.83
CA PHE A 72 -11.26 -11.00 5.83
C PHE A 72 -10.53 -11.33 4.52
N LEU A 73 -10.66 -12.56 4.00
CA LEU A 73 -10.22 -12.88 2.62
C LEU A 73 -10.89 -11.93 1.61
N ARG A 74 -12.21 -11.73 1.70
CA ARG A 74 -12.94 -10.82 0.79
C ARG A 74 -12.41 -9.38 0.85
N SER A 75 -11.97 -8.92 2.03
CA SER A 75 -11.32 -7.61 2.18
C SER A 75 -9.94 -7.57 1.51
N MET A 76 -9.12 -8.62 1.68
CA MET A 76 -7.79 -8.72 1.07
C MET A 76 -7.85 -8.79 -0.46
N LEU A 77 -8.73 -9.62 -1.02
CA LEU A 77 -8.97 -9.69 -2.47
C LEU A 77 -9.60 -8.41 -3.02
N GLY A 78 -10.50 -7.76 -2.27
CA GLY A 78 -11.03 -6.44 -2.60
C GLY A 78 -9.92 -5.38 -2.70
N TRP A 79 -8.95 -5.39 -1.77
CA TRP A 79 -7.79 -4.51 -1.84
C TRP A 79 -6.84 -4.86 -3.00
N LEU A 80 -6.67 -6.14 -3.34
CA LEU A 80 -5.90 -6.56 -4.52
C LEU A 80 -6.56 -6.06 -5.81
N ASN A 81 -7.88 -6.13 -5.93
CA ASN A 81 -8.61 -5.59 -7.07
C ASN A 81 -8.52 -4.06 -7.12
N THR A 82 -8.67 -3.34 -6.00
CA THR A 82 -8.41 -1.89 -5.95
C THR A 82 -6.99 -1.54 -6.38
N TRP A 83 -6.01 -2.34 -5.97
CA TRP A 83 -4.62 -2.20 -6.38
C TRP A 83 -4.46 -2.39 -7.89
N LYS A 84 -5.05 -3.44 -8.48
CA LYS A 84 -5.02 -3.69 -9.94
C LYS A 84 -5.67 -2.54 -10.71
N THR A 85 -6.81 -2.02 -10.26
CA THR A 85 -7.45 -0.85 -10.87
C THR A 85 -6.52 0.37 -10.88
N ILE A 86 -5.86 0.68 -9.75
CA ILE A 86 -4.95 1.83 -9.64
C ILE A 86 -3.67 1.61 -10.45
N ALA A 87 -3.15 0.38 -10.48
CA ALA A 87 -1.94 0.01 -11.19
C ALA A 87 -2.09 0.11 -12.72
N LYS A 88 -3.31 -0.10 -13.25
CA LYS A 88 -3.64 0.07 -14.66
C LYS A 88 -3.94 1.52 -15.08
N LEU A 89 -3.98 2.49 -14.15
CA LEU A 89 -4.19 3.90 -14.51
C LEU A 89 -2.91 4.46 -15.16
N HIS A 90 -2.98 4.79 -16.45
CA HIS A 90 -1.95 5.60 -17.09
C HIS A 90 -1.90 7.00 -16.41
N PRO A 91 -0.76 7.71 -16.39
CA PRO A 91 -0.68 9.05 -15.79
C PRO A 91 -1.66 10.09 -16.37
N ASN A 92 -2.22 9.82 -17.56
CA ASN A 92 -3.26 10.65 -18.20
C ASN A 92 -4.70 10.16 -17.95
N ASP A 93 -4.90 8.99 -17.34
CA ASP A 93 -6.24 8.42 -17.06
C ASP A 93 -6.85 8.98 -15.76
N PHE A 94 -6.10 9.79 -15.03
CA PHE A 94 -6.63 10.60 -13.94
C PHE A 94 -7.71 11.56 -14.51
N PRO A 95 -8.98 11.45 -14.08
CA PRO A 95 -10.07 12.09 -14.81
C PRO A 95 -9.91 13.61 -14.99
N PRO A 96 -10.26 14.17 -16.17
CA PRO A 96 -10.21 15.63 -16.41
C PRO A 96 -11.08 16.49 -15.46
N THR A 97 -11.94 15.86 -14.64
CA THR A 97 -12.77 16.53 -13.62
C THR A 97 -11.99 17.20 -12.49
N TYR A 98 -10.65 17.09 -12.49
CA TYR A 98 -9.75 17.71 -11.53
C TYR A 98 -9.21 19.08 -12.00
N GLY A 99 -9.58 19.56 -13.20
CA GLY A 99 -9.17 20.87 -13.74
C GLY A 99 -7.70 20.91 -14.17
N ASN A 100 -7.00 22.04 -13.94
CA ASN A 100 -5.56 22.19 -14.20
C ASN A 100 -4.67 21.39 -13.20
N SER A 101 -5.16 20.25 -12.73
CA SER A 101 -4.42 19.35 -11.85
C SER A 101 -3.57 18.38 -12.64
N ARG A 102 -2.38 18.08 -12.13
CA ARG A 102 -1.50 17.04 -12.67
C ARG A 102 -1.33 15.92 -11.64
N ALA A 103 -1.38 14.68 -12.11
CA ALA A 103 -1.20 13.49 -11.31
C ALA A 103 0.02 12.69 -11.79
N ARG A 104 0.63 11.94 -10.88
CA ARG A 104 1.67 10.95 -11.20
C ARG A 104 1.59 9.76 -10.26
N VAL A 105 1.69 8.55 -10.82
CA VAL A 105 1.93 7.33 -10.03
C VAL A 105 3.39 7.33 -9.56
N VAL A 106 3.58 7.11 -8.27
CA VAL A 106 4.90 7.01 -7.63
C VAL A 106 5.09 5.57 -7.19
N LEU A 107 6.06 4.89 -7.80
CA LEU A 107 6.42 3.52 -7.49
C LEU A 107 7.26 3.52 -6.22
N TYR A 108 6.69 3.04 -5.11
CA TYR A 108 7.32 3.11 -3.80
C TYR A 108 8.67 2.38 -3.76
N ASN A 109 8.81 1.24 -4.43
CA ASN A 109 10.04 0.46 -4.37
C ASN A 109 11.18 1.19 -5.10
N SER A 110 10.89 1.81 -6.25
CA SER A 110 11.81 2.70 -6.96
C SER A 110 12.14 3.94 -6.15
N TRP A 111 11.13 4.61 -5.57
CA TRP A 111 11.35 5.75 -4.66
C TRP A 111 12.21 5.39 -3.43
N PHE A 112 12.03 4.19 -2.87
CA PHE A 112 12.78 3.72 -1.70
C PHE A 112 14.24 3.42 -2.07
N LEU A 113 14.48 2.66 -3.15
CA LEU A 113 15.82 2.18 -3.53
C LEU A 113 16.63 3.18 -4.35
N ASP A 114 16.03 3.89 -5.29
CA ASP A 114 16.75 4.63 -6.34
C ASP A 114 16.75 6.16 -6.12
N GLU A 115 17.95 6.72 -6.02
CA GLU A 115 18.16 8.16 -5.95
C GLU A 115 17.81 8.87 -7.27
N ALA A 116 18.06 8.24 -8.42
CA ALA A 116 17.74 8.84 -9.72
C ALA A 116 16.23 9.02 -9.87
N TYR A 117 15.42 8.01 -9.51
CA TYR A 117 13.97 8.10 -9.43
C TYR A 117 13.49 9.21 -8.47
N ARG A 118 14.11 9.37 -7.28
CA ARG A 118 13.77 10.46 -6.35
C ARG A 118 14.13 11.85 -6.90
N ARG A 119 15.27 11.96 -7.59
CA ARG A 119 15.75 13.19 -8.25
C ARG A 119 14.86 13.58 -9.44
N GLU A 120 14.44 12.61 -10.24
CA GLU A 120 13.51 12.78 -11.37
C GLU A 120 12.10 13.18 -10.86
N LEU A 121 11.62 12.57 -9.78
CA LEU A 121 10.38 12.96 -9.11
C LEU A 121 10.45 14.38 -8.51
N ALA A 122 11.58 14.79 -7.92
CA ALA A 122 11.78 16.15 -7.43
C ALA A 122 11.74 17.18 -8.58
N GLY A 123 12.41 16.88 -9.70
CA GLY A 123 12.33 17.66 -10.93
C GLY A 123 10.90 17.79 -11.46
N TRP A 124 10.15 16.68 -11.54
CA TRP A 124 8.73 16.70 -11.90
C TRP A 124 7.91 17.56 -10.94
N LEU A 125 8.17 17.50 -9.64
CA LEU A 125 7.51 18.33 -8.62
C LEU A 125 7.87 19.83 -8.71
N GLY A 126 8.84 20.23 -9.52
CA GLY A 126 9.35 21.61 -9.57
C GLY A 126 10.12 21.99 -8.31
N ARG A 127 10.94 21.06 -7.80
CA ARG A 127 11.71 21.21 -6.56
C ARG A 127 13.17 20.84 -6.78
N GLU A 128 14.05 21.51 -6.05
CA GLU A 128 15.42 21.06 -5.86
C GLU A 128 15.42 19.69 -5.18
N PHE A 129 16.27 18.78 -5.64
CA PHE A 129 16.37 17.44 -5.07
C PHE A 129 17.14 17.45 -3.75
N THR A 130 16.59 16.80 -2.73
CA THR A 130 17.28 16.50 -1.47
C THR A 130 16.67 15.29 -0.78
N ASP A 131 17.53 14.40 -0.28
CA ASP A 131 17.18 13.24 0.53
C ASP A 131 17.30 13.51 2.04
N ALA A 132 17.42 14.77 2.47
CA ALA A 132 17.53 15.14 3.89
C ALA A 132 16.39 14.59 4.78
N GLY A 133 15.20 14.39 4.20
CA GLY A 133 14.04 13.77 4.87
C GLY A 133 13.84 12.27 4.59
N LEU A 134 14.69 11.63 3.78
CA LEU A 134 14.50 10.24 3.33
C LEU A 134 14.47 9.23 4.50
N ASN A 135 15.26 9.51 5.52
CA ASN A 135 15.42 8.66 6.71
C ASN A 135 14.53 9.08 7.90
N ASP A 136 13.69 10.10 7.74
CA ASP A 136 12.83 10.61 8.81
C ASP A 136 11.47 9.93 8.85
N ILE A 137 11.08 9.46 10.04
CA ILE A 137 9.74 8.92 10.29
C ILE A 137 8.87 10.04 10.89
N ASN A 138 7.65 10.22 10.36
CA ASN A 138 6.74 11.24 10.86
C ASN A 138 6.28 10.91 12.29
N LYS A 139 6.66 11.76 13.25
CA LYS A 139 6.36 11.63 14.68
C LYS A 139 4.86 11.61 15.04
N GLN A 140 3.98 12.02 14.12
CA GLN A 140 2.53 12.09 14.38
C GLN A 140 1.74 10.84 13.93
N TYR A 141 2.30 9.98 13.07
CA TYR A 141 1.56 8.87 12.46
C TYR A 141 2.39 7.59 12.39
N GLY A 142 2.02 6.59 13.21
CA GLY A 142 2.79 5.36 13.39
C GLY A 142 1.92 4.10 13.58
N SER A 143 1.16 3.71 12.56
CA SER A 143 0.63 2.34 12.43
C SER A 143 1.70 1.32 12.02
N SER A 144 2.88 1.80 11.62
CA SER A 144 4.07 1.05 11.21
C SER A 144 4.45 -0.08 12.16
N PHE A 145 4.86 -1.22 11.58
CA PHE A 145 5.42 -2.41 12.24
C PHE A 145 6.27 -2.06 13.49
N ASP A 146 7.23 -1.15 13.30
CA ASP A 146 8.31 -0.83 14.24
C ASP A 146 8.22 0.58 14.83
N ARG A 147 7.07 1.26 14.63
CA ARG A 147 6.80 2.64 15.10
C ARG A 147 7.90 3.64 14.71
N HIS A 148 8.78 4.00 15.65
CA HIS A 148 9.86 4.99 15.51
C HIS A 148 11.26 4.40 15.75
N SER A 149 11.40 3.07 15.88
CA SER A 149 12.71 2.41 16.12
C SER A 149 13.73 2.61 15.00
N TYR A 150 13.28 3.13 13.85
CA TYR A 150 14.07 3.46 12.67
C TYR A 150 14.08 4.98 12.38
N GLN A 151 13.83 5.85 13.36
CA GLN A 151 14.03 7.30 13.17
C GLN A 151 15.49 7.58 12.78
N GLY A 152 15.69 8.38 11.72
CA GLY A 152 17.02 8.66 11.17
C GLY A 152 17.64 7.48 10.40
N ARG A 153 16.91 6.36 10.27
CA ARG A 153 17.35 5.10 9.64
C ARG A 153 16.21 4.40 8.90
N ALA A 154 15.25 5.15 8.35
CA ALA A 154 14.04 4.58 7.74
C ALA A 154 14.35 3.66 6.53
N GLN A 155 15.49 3.84 5.87
CA GLN A 155 15.99 2.95 4.81
C GLN A 155 16.44 1.57 5.31
N GLU A 156 16.77 1.41 6.60
CA GLU A 156 17.06 0.09 7.20
C GLU A 156 15.79 -0.71 7.51
N MET A 157 14.59 -0.12 7.35
CA MET A 157 13.35 -0.86 7.49
C MET A 157 13.24 -1.89 6.36
N LYS A 158 13.06 -3.16 6.70
CA LYS A 158 12.76 -4.28 5.78
C LYS A 158 11.36 -4.17 5.15
N THR A 159 11.05 -3.03 4.53
CA THR A 159 9.73 -2.75 3.93
C THR A 159 9.46 -3.65 2.73
N LEU A 160 10.48 -3.93 1.92
CA LEU A 160 10.43 -4.76 0.71
C LEU A 160 10.46 -6.28 0.98
N GLU A 161 10.61 -6.68 2.25
CA GLU A 161 10.62 -8.08 2.70
C GLU A 161 9.45 -8.44 3.62
N ARG A 162 8.46 -7.55 3.80
CA ARG A 162 7.26 -7.82 4.63
C ARG A 162 6.47 -9.04 4.16
N TYR A 163 6.48 -9.36 2.87
CA TYR A 163 5.85 -10.58 2.35
C TYR A 163 6.37 -11.86 3.02
N LYS A 164 7.64 -11.88 3.47
CA LYS A 164 8.26 -13.03 4.14
C LYS A 164 7.60 -13.40 5.48
N THR A 165 6.86 -12.49 6.11
CA THR A 165 6.10 -12.81 7.34
C THR A 165 4.75 -13.48 7.07
N VAL A 166 4.36 -13.62 5.79
CA VAL A 166 3.04 -14.13 5.38
C VAL A 166 3.08 -15.22 4.29
N VAL A 167 4.26 -15.61 3.77
CA VAL A 167 4.38 -16.62 2.69
C VAL A 167 3.78 -17.99 3.04
N THR A 168 3.67 -18.38 4.30
CA THR A 168 3.04 -19.64 4.74
C THR A 168 1.57 -19.50 5.16
N LYS A 169 0.91 -18.38 4.84
CA LYS A 169 -0.47 -18.11 5.25
C LYS A 169 -1.47 -18.46 4.15
N PRO A 170 -2.48 -19.32 4.41
CA PRO A 170 -3.40 -19.79 3.36
C PRO A 170 -4.17 -18.68 2.61
N ILE A 171 -4.44 -17.57 3.29
CA ILE A 171 -5.02 -16.37 2.67
C ILE A 171 -4.13 -15.76 1.56
N PHE A 172 -2.81 -15.97 1.62
CA PHE A 172 -1.86 -15.50 0.62
C PHE A 172 -1.70 -16.46 -0.55
N GLU A 173 -2.00 -17.76 -0.42
CA GLU A 173 -2.07 -18.68 -1.57
C GLU A 173 -2.99 -18.11 -2.66
N LYS A 174 -4.15 -17.58 -2.25
CA LYS A 174 -5.16 -16.92 -3.11
C LYS A 174 -4.76 -15.53 -3.61
N ILE A 175 -3.67 -14.94 -3.10
CA ILE A 175 -3.10 -13.65 -3.53
C ILE A 175 -1.92 -13.88 -4.49
N PHE A 176 -1.16 -14.95 -4.29
CA PHE A 176 -0.08 -15.38 -5.17
C PHE A 176 -0.59 -16.11 -6.43
N ALA A 177 -1.79 -16.68 -6.39
CA ALA A 177 -2.48 -17.27 -7.55
C ALA A 177 -3.27 -16.26 -8.42
N ASP A 178 -3.04 -14.95 -8.26
CA ASP A 178 -3.63 -13.90 -9.09
C ASP A 178 -2.62 -13.50 -10.19
N ASP A 179 -2.65 -14.22 -11.32
CA ASP A 179 -1.70 -14.05 -12.43
C ASP A 179 -1.72 -12.60 -12.97
N GLU A 180 -2.90 -11.99 -13.09
CA GLU A 180 -3.07 -10.60 -13.52
C GLU A 180 -2.33 -9.64 -12.58
N ALA A 181 -2.36 -9.87 -11.26
CA ALA A 181 -1.57 -9.07 -10.32
C ALA A 181 -0.06 -9.32 -10.46
N ALA A 182 0.36 -10.55 -10.78
CA ALA A 182 1.75 -10.91 -10.97
C ALA A 182 2.36 -10.28 -12.25
N GLU A 183 1.60 -10.26 -13.35
CA GLU A 183 1.97 -9.60 -14.61
C GLU A 183 2.17 -8.09 -14.39
N ILE A 184 1.15 -7.40 -13.86
CA ILE A 184 1.19 -5.95 -13.61
C ILE A 184 2.29 -5.60 -12.60
N ALA A 185 2.51 -6.43 -11.58
CA ALA A 185 3.59 -6.21 -10.63
C ALA A 185 4.98 -6.40 -11.28
N SER A 186 5.10 -7.32 -12.23
CA SER A 186 6.35 -7.59 -12.95
C SER A 186 6.72 -6.46 -13.91
N GLU A 187 5.73 -5.85 -14.56
CA GLU A 187 5.91 -4.64 -15.37
C GLU A 187 6.33 -3.45 -14.49
N LEU A 188 5.58 -3.16 -13.42
CA LEU A 188 5.76 -1.94 -12.62
C LEU A 188 6.92 -2.00 -11.61
N PHE A 189 7.29 -3.17 -11.11
CA PHE A 189 8.32 -3.34 -10.07
C PHE A 189 9.49 -4.24 -10.50
N GLY A 190 9.50 -4.68 -11.76
CA GLY A 190 10.57 -5.48 -12.37
C GLY A 190 10.36 -6.99 -12.18
N ALA A 191 10.30 -7.72 -13.30
CA ALA A 191 10.03 -9.16 -13.33
C ALA A 191 10.97 -9.99 -12.43
N ALA A 192 12.26 -9.64 -12.35
CA ALA A 192 13.22 -10.33 -11.48
C ALA A 192 12.92 -10.15 -9.98
N PHE A 193 12.41 -8.99 -9.57
CA PHE A 193 12.02 -8.73 -8.17
C PHE A 193 10.76 -9.54 -7.80
N ILE A 194 9.78 -9.62 -8.71
CA ILE A 194 8.57 -10.43 -8.50
C ILE A 194 8.88 -11.94 -8.56
N ALA A 195 9.75 -12.38 -9.47
CA ALA A 195 10.19 -13.77 -9.57
C ALA A 195 10.80 -14.28 -8.23
N ASN A 196 11.69 -13.51 -7.60
CA ASN A 196 12.23 -13.83 -6.27
C ASN A 196 11.11 -13.97 -5.22
N ILE A 197 10.12 -13.08 -5.22
CA ILE A 197 8.98 -13.14 -4.28
C ILE A 197 8.22 -14.47 -4.45
N PHE A 198 8.02 -14.92 -5.69
CA PHE A 198 7.37 -16.20 -6.01
C PHE A 198 8.26 -17.44 -5.76
N GLU A 199 9.58 -17.31 -5.84
CA GLU A 199 10.52 -18.37 -5.47
C GLU A 199 10.58 -18.60 -3.96
N GLU A 200 10.64 -17.52 -3.17
CA GLU A 200 10.57 -17.61 -1.70
C GLU A 200 9.20 -18.16 -1.24
N PHE A 201 8.10 -17.75 -1.86
CA PHE A 201 6.76 -18.31 -1.58
C PHE A 201 6.67 -19.81 -1.89
N ARG A 202 7.03 -20.24 -3.11
CA ARG A 202 7.02 -21.67 -3.49
C ARG A 202 7.96 -22.50 -2.62
N SER A 203 9.09 -21.93 -2.16
CA SER A 203 10.01 -22.60 -1.24
C SER A 203 9.37 -22.83 0.14
N ALA A 204 8.64 -21.84 0.66
CA ALA A 204 7.95 -21.95 1.94
C ALA A 204 6.81 -22.98 1.92
N GLU A 205 5.99 -23.00 0.86
CA GLU A 205 4.93 -24.00 0.68
C GLU A 205 5.49 -25.42 0.53
N ASN A 206 6.62 -25.60 -0.17
CA ASN A 206 7.30 -26.89 -0.25
C ASN A 206 7.82 -27.41 1.11
N VAL A 207 8.15 -26.53 2.06
CA VAL A 207 8.52 -26.94 3.43
C VAL A 207 7.27 -27.36 4.21
N LYS A 208 6.24 -26.51 4.24
CA LYS A 208 4.94 -26.76 4.88
C LYS A 208 4.31 -28.09 4.43
N ALA A 209 4.35 -28.40 3.14
CA ALA A 209 3.85 -29.65 2.58
C ALA A 209 4.65 -30.89 3.05
N ARG A 210 5.96 -30.75 3.28
CA ARG A 210 6.83 -31.83 3.82
C ARG A 210 6.65 -32.01 5.33
N GLU A 211 6.29 -30.96 6.05
CA GLU A 211 5.99 -31.02 7.49
C GLU A 211 4.61 -31.64 7.75
N ALA A 212 3.62 -31.37 6.90
CA ALA A 212 2.28 -31.97 6.98
C ALA A 212 2.22 -33.45 6.55
N ALA A 213 3.32 -34.02 6.03
CA ALA A 213 3.43 -35.40 5.57
C ALA A 213 4.29 -36.30 6.49
N ARG A 214 4.39 -35.93 7.78
CA ARG A 214 5.18 -36.59 8.83
C ARG A 214 4.33 -36.91 10.06
#